data_AF-A0A5B1RB51-F1
#
_entry.id   AF-A0A5B1RB51-F1
#
_cell.length_a   1.000
_cell.length_b   1.000
_cell.length_c   1.000
_cell.angle_alpha   90.00
_cell.angle_beta   90.00
_cell.angle_gamma   90.00
#
_symmetry.space_group_name_H-M   'P 1'
#
loop_
_entity.id
_entity.type
_entity.pdbx_description
1 polymer ?
#
loop_
_entity_poly.entity_id
_entity_poly.type
_entity_poly.pdbx_seq_one_letter_code
_entity_poly.pdbx_strand_id
1 'polypeptide(L)' 'MILVDTSGVHRLWVEECECEDRQPVHQQLMMAGLFPATFKDPRTAFTFQV' A
#
# COMPACT_ATOMS: atom_id res chain seq x y z
N MET A 1 3.73 -2.24 -7.19
CA MET A 1 2.76 -2.86 -6.28
C MET A 1 1.52 -3.31 -7.06
N ILE A 2 0.83 -4.35 -6.60
CA ILE A 2 -0.51 -4.73 -7.08
C ILE A 2 -1.55 -4.10 -6.15
N LEU A 3 -2.47 -3.30 -6.68
CA LEU A 3 -3.58 -2.71 -5.93
C LEU A 3 -4.88 -3.39 -6.36
N VAL A 4 -5.70 -3.73 -5.37
CA VAL A 4 -7.00 -4.37 -5.61
C VAL A 4 -8.09 -3.50 -5.02
N ASP A 5 -9.07 -3.16 -5.84
CA ASP A 5 -10.28 -2.43 -5.44
C ASP A 5 -11.53 -3.01 -6.15
N THR A 6 -12.68 -2.36 -6.00
CA THR A 6 -13.95 -2.79 -6.61
C THR A 6 -13.95 -2.74 -8.14
N SER A 7 -13.07 -1.95 -8.76
CA SER A 7 -12.92 -1.88 -10.21
C SER A 7 -11.98 -2.97 -10.77
N GLY A 8 -11.16 -3.59 -9.92
CA GLY A 8 -10.36 -4.76 -10.29
C GLY A 8 -8.94 -4.76 -9.70
N VAL A 9 -7.99 -5.23 -10.51
CA VAL A 9 -6.58 -5.41 -10.13
C VAL A 9 -5.69 -4.50 -10.98
N HIS A 10 -4.93 -3.65 -10.32
CA HIS A 10 -4.11 -2.61 -10.94
C HIS A 10 -2.64 -2.80 -10.59
N ARG A 11 -1.74 -2.60 -11.56
CA ARG A 11 -0.30 -2.60 -11.31
C ARG A 11 0.22 -1.17 -11.34
N LEU A 12 0.40 -0.57 -10.17
CA LEU A 12 0.89 0.80 -10.03
C LEU A 12 2.26 0.84 -9.34
N TRP A 13 3.02 1.89 -9.63
CA TRP A 13 4.17 2.26 -8.84
C TRP A 13 3.70 3.01 -7.59
N VAL A 14 4.20 2.59 -6.43
CA VAL A 14 3.94 3.24 -5.15
C VAL A 14 5.29 3.58 -4.58
N GLU A 15 5.57 4.87 -4.46
CA GLU A 15 6.82 5.36 -3.88
C GLU A 15 6.68 5.45 -2.37
N GLU A 16 7.69 4.94 -1.67
CA GLU A 16 7.79 5.03 -0.22
C GLU A 16 8.34 6.41 0.16
N CYS A 17 7.87 6.96 1.28
CA CYS A 17 8.54 8.10 1.89
C CYS A 17 9.86 7.64 2.52
N GLU A 18 10.95 8.33 2.20
CA GLU A 18 12.32 8.04 2.68
C GLU A 18 12.87 9.09 3.66
N CYS A 19 12.03 9.94 4.23
CA CYS A 19 12.45 10.93 5.25
C CYS A 19 13.09 10.25 6.49
N GLU A 20 13.87 11.02 7.26
CA GLU A 20 14.60 10.52 8.42
C GLU A 20 13.68 9.86 9.48
N ASP A 21 12.54 10.47 9.77
CA ASP A 21 11.52 9.95 10.71
C ASP A 21 10.42 9.12 10.03
N ARG A 22 10.73 8.50 8.88
CA ARG A 22 9.73 7.74 8.12
C ARG A 22 9.17 6.58 8.95
N GLN A 23 7.86 6.36 8.81
CA GLN A 23 7.23 5.16 9.32
C GLN A 23 7.59 3.95 8.45
N PRO A 24 7.48 2.71 8.96
CA PRO A 24 7.62 1.50 8.14
C PRO A 24 6.63 1.48 6.96
N VAL A 25 7.02 0.86 5.85
CA VAL A 25 6.25 0.83 4.58
C VAL A 25 4.79 0.44 4.78
N HIS A 26 4.52 -0.60 5.57
CA HIS A 26 3.15 -1.05 5.81
C HIS A 26 2.29 0.01 6.52
N GLN A 27 2.88 0.82 7.40
CA GLN A 27 2.16 1.93 8.05
C GLN A 27 1.94 3.07 7.08
N GLN A 28 2.94 3.41 6.25
CA GLN A 28 2.78 4.43 5.20
C GLN A 28 1.62 4.07 4.25
N LEU A 29 1.53 2.81 3.84
CA LEU A 29 0.42 2.31 3.04
C LEU A 29 -0.92 2.48 3.76
N MET A 30 -1.02 2.07 5.03
CA MET A 30 -2.25 2.21 5.80
C MET A 30 -2.67 3.68 5.98
N MET A 31 -1.71 4.58 6.21
CA MET A 31 -1.95 6.02 6.27
C MET A 31 -2.49 6.57 4.93
N ALA A 32 -2.11 5.95 3.81
CA ALA A 32 -2.62 6.26 2.47
C ALA A 32 -3.94 5.52 2.13
N GLY A 33 -4.54 4.79 3.07
CA GLY A 33 -5.76 4.00 2.82
C GLY A 33 -5.53 2.72 2.01
N LEU A 34 -4.27 2.30 1.87
CA LEU A 34 -3.85 1.07 1.22
C LEU A 34 -3.53 0.01 2.28
N PHE A 35 -4.25 -1.10 2.25
CA PHE A 35 -4.13 -2.15 3.25
C PHE A 35 -3.27 -3.29 2.70
N PRO A 36 -2.00 -3.43 3.14
CA PRO A 36 -1.10 -4.40 2.56
C PRO A 36 -1.48 -5.84 2.91
N ALA A 37 -1.25 -6.76 1.97
CA ALA A 37 -1.45 -8.20 2.19
C ALA A 37 -0.44 -8.80 3.19
N THR A 38 0.75 -8.20 3.30
CA THR A 38 1.84 -8.61 4.19
C THR A 38 2.57 -7.38 4.74
N PHE A 39 3.17 -7.48 5.94
CA PHE A 39 3.80 -6.32 6.59
C PHE A 39 5.29 -6.12 6.27
N LYS A 40 6.00 -7.19 5.89
CA LYS A 40 7.48 -7.17 5.76
C LYS A 40 7.96 -6.67 4.38
N ASP A 41 7.30 -7.11 3.32
CA ASP A 41 7.60 -6.77 1.92
C ASP A 41 6.26 -6.71 1.16
N PRO A 42 5.49 -5.63 1.35
CA PRO A 42 4.15 -5.52 0.78
C PRO A 42 4.24 -5.38 -0.75
N ARG A 43 3.88 -6.44 -1.47
CA ARG A 43 3.77 -6.41 -2.94
C ARG A 43 2.36 -6.18 -3.45
N THR A 44 1.37 -6.42 -2.58
CA THR A 44 -0.06 -6.29 -2.86
C THR A 44 -0.73 -5.49 -1.74
N ALA A 45 -1.64 -4.59 -2.09
CA ALA A 45 -2.49 -3.86 -1.13
C ALA A 45 -3.92 -3.71 -1.65
N PHE A 46 -4.85 -3.46 -0.74
CA PHE A 46 -6.29 -3.36 -1.01
C PHE A 46 -6.82 -1.99 -0.61
N THR A 47 -7.91 -1.55 -1.22
CA THR A 47 -8.75 -0.46 -0.69
C THR A 47 -10.02 -1.05 -0.05
N PHE A 48 -10.61 -0.34 0.92
CA PHE A 48 -11.89 -0.74 1.53
C PHE A 48 -13.08 0.09 1.03
N GLN A 49 -12.98 0.67 -0.17
CA GLN A 49 -14.13 1.33 -0.78
C GLN A 49 -15.10 0.26 -1.29
N VAL A 50 -16.34 0.29 -0.78
CA VAL A 50 -17.48 -0.58 -1.17
C VAL A 50 -18.56 0.24 -1.84
#